data_AF-A0AAD7YZJ5-F1
#
_entry.id   AF-A0AAD7YZJ5-F1
#
_cell.length_a   1.000
_cell.length_b   1.000
_cell.length_c   1.000
_cell.angle_alpha   90.00
_cell.angle_beta   90.00
_cell.angle_gamma   90.00
#
_symmetry.space_group_name_H-M   'P 1'
#
loop_
_entity.id
_entity.type
_entity.pdbx_description
1 polymer ?
#
loop_
_entity_poly.entity_id
_entity_poly.type
_entity_poly.pdbx_seq_one_letter_code
_entity_poly.pdbx_strand_id
1 'polypeptide(L)'
;MSDLAIANTFFQKKLQHLITYRSGSYSTQIDYLLVRRGRCHIGKVTNCKAIPEESLTAQHRLLVLVSRNSLRRSRISRSIHSAITAAGKRVLGSSRGGRTIDKDGVQECRLR
;
A
#
# COMPACT_ATOMS: atom_id res chain seq x y z
N MET A 1 24.77 9.94 -5.59
CA MET A 1 24.27 8.80 -4.79
C MET A 1 22.79 8.62 -5.10
N SER A 2 22.36 7.41 -5.45
CA SER A 2 20.98 7.09 -5.84
C SER A 2 20.03 7.06 -4.61
N ASP A 3 18.94 7.84 -4.68
CA ASP A 3 17.91 8.00 -3.63
C ASP A 3 16.81 6.90 -3.71
N LEU A 4 17.20 5.66 -3.96
CA LEU A 4 16.28 4.52 -4.16
C LEU A 4 16.48 3.47 -3.06
N ALA A 5 15.39 2.80 -2.68
CA ALA A 5 15.39 1.65 -1.80
C ALA A 5 14.57 0.50 -2.41
N ILE A 6 14.99 -0.72 -2.11
CA ILE A 6 14.40 -1.95 -2.63
C ILE A 6 13.23 -2.35 -1.73
N ALA A 7 12.00 -2.16 -2.18
CA ALA A 7 10.80 -2.40 -1.37
C ALA A 7 10.62 -3.89 -1.01
N ASN A 8 11.18 -4.79 -1.81
CA ASN A 8 11.15 -6.23 -1.58
C ASN A 8 11.80 -6.63 -0.24
N THR A 9 12.77 -5.86 0.27
CA THR A 9 13.52 -6.21 1.48
C THR A 9 12.85 -5.73 2.77
N PHE A 10 11.87 -4.82 2.69
CA PHE A 10 11.30 -4.18 3.88
C PHE A 10 10.49 -5.12 4.76
N PHE A 11 9.93 -6.19 4.21
CA PHE A 11 8.94 -7.02 4.91
C PHE A 11 9.38 -8.49 4.97
N GLN A 12 9.07 -9.15 6.08
CA GLN A 12 9.16 -10.59 6.26
C GLN A 12 8.06 -11.30 5.47
N LYS A 13 8.44 -12.32 4.70
CA LYS A 13 7.58 -13.05 3.76
C LYS A 13 7.89 -14.53 3.81
N LYS A 14 6.88 -15.37 3.55
CA LYS A 14 7.11 -16.79 3.28
C LYS A 14 7.94 -16.94 2.00
N LEU A 15 8.71 -18.02 1.89
CA LEU A 15 9.60 -18.27 0.76
C LEU A 15 8.88 -18.18 -0.60
N GLN A 16 7.67 -18.73 -0.70
CA GLN A 16 6.85 -18.67 -1.93
C GLN A 16 6.56 -17.24 -2.43
N HIS A 17 6.54 -16.26 -1.52
CA HIS A 17 6.29 -14.85 -1.80
C HIS A 17 7.57 -14.03 -2.01
N LEU A 18 8.75 -14.64 -1.83
CA LEU A 18 10.05 -14.03 -2.15
C LEU A 18 10.48 -14.33 -3.58
N ILE A 19 10.13 -15.53 -4.07
CA ILE A 19 10.49 -16.01 -5.41
C ILE A 19 9.70 -15.21 -6.45
N THR A 20 10.43 -14.50 -7.32
CA THR A 20 9.86 -13.77 -8.47
C THR A 20 10.14 -14.46 -9.79
N TYR A 21 11.11 -15.37 -9.85
CA TYR A 21 11.42 -16.17 -11.03
C TYR A 21 11.55 -17.66 -10.70
N ARG A 22 11.00 -18.52 -11.55
CA ARG A 22 11.13 -19.97 -11.45
C ARG A 22 11.33 -20.60 -12.82
N SER A 23 12.35 -21.44 -12.97
CA SER A 23 12.59 -22.25 -14.16
C SER A 23 13.07 -23.65 -13.74
N GLY A 24 12.25 -24.67 -14.02
CA GLY A 24 12.50 -26.03 -13.51
C GLY A 24 12.63 -26.06 -11.99
N SER A 25 13.75 -26.56 -11.49
CA SER A 25 14.11 -26.60 -10.07
C SER A 25 14.71 -25.30 -9.54
N TYR A 26 15.06 -24.34 -10.41
CA TYR A 26 15.65 -23.06 -10.02
C TYR A 26 14.56 -22.08 -9.59
N SER A 27 14.73 -21.47 -8.42
CA SER A 27 13.84 -20.45 -7.88
C SER A 27 14.66 -19.29 -7.32
N THR A 28 14.47 -18.08 -7.85
CA THR A 28 15.27 -16.91 -7.50
C THR A 28 14.40 -15.65 -7.34
N GLN A 29 14.98 -14.62 -6.74
CA GLN A 29 14.41 -13.27 -6.73
C GLN A 29 15.25 -12.39 -7.65
N ILE A 30 14.71 -12.03 -8.82
CA ILE A 30 15.40 -11.19 -9.81
C ILE A 30 14.60 -9.94 -10.19
N ASP A 31 13.28 -9.95 -10.00
CA ASP A 31 12.44 -8.76 -10.13
C ASP A 31 12.38 -7.96 -8.81
N TYR A 32 12.57 -6.63 -8.91
CA TYR A 32 12.57 -5.71 -7.77
C TYR A 32 11.72 -4.48 -8.02
N LEU A 33 11.01 -4.03 -6.98
CA LEU A 33 10.34 -2.74 -6.97
C LEU A 33 11.15 -1.72 -6.18
N LEU A 34 11.50 -0.63 -6.84
CA LEU A 34 12.27 0.47 -6.26
C LEU A 34 11.34 1.60 -5.83
N VAL A 35 11.56 2.12 -4.63
CA VAL A 35 10.87 3.28 -4.10
C VAL A 35 11.87 4.36 -3.72
N ARG A 36 11.48 5.62 -3.86
CA ARG A 36 12.31 6.75 -3.43
C ARG A 36 12.47 6.75 -1.91
N ARG A 37 13.69 6.99 -1.37
CA ARG A 37 13.92 6.91 0.10
C ARG A 37 13.30 8.05 0.89
N GLY A 38 12.88 9.13 0.23
CA GLY A 38 12.18 10.24 0.90
C GLY A 38 11.08 9.72 1.83
N ARG A 39 11.05 10.22 3.08
CA ARG A 39 10.14 9.73 4.14
C ARG A 39 8.67 9.61 3.69
N CYS A 40 8.24 10.50 2.82
CA CYS A 40 6.89 10.54 2.27
C CYS A 40 6.56 9.42 1.26
N HIS A 41 7.56 8.71 0.74
CA HIS A 41 7.41 7.62 -0.22
C HIS A 41 7.57 6.26 0.49
N ILE A 42 8.67 6.07 1.21
CA ILE A 42 8.94 4.81 1.91
C ILE A 42 7.89 4.52 3.00
N GLY A 43 7.45 5.53 3.74
CA GLY A 43 6.44 5.39 4.80
C GLY A 43 5.03 5.10 4.30
N LYS A 44 4.78 5.16 2.98
CA LYS A 44 3.49 4.79 2.38
C LYS A 44 3.42 3.33 1.97
N VAL A 45 4.56 2.67 1.77
CA VAL A 45 4.60 1.26 1.37
C VAL A 45 4.15 0.40 2.54
N THR A 46 3.10 -0.40 2.35
CA THR A 46 2.55 -1.27 3.39
C THR A 46 2.80 -2.75 3.12
N ASN A 47 3.05 -3.14 1.87
CA ASN A 47 3.43 -4.51 1.53
C ASN A 47 4.15 -4.54 0.18
N CYS A 48 4.94 -5.59 -0.08
CA CYS A 48 5.59 -5.82 -1.38
C CYS A 48 5.89 -7.31 -1.60
N LYS A 49 5.04 -8.10 -2.26
CA LYS A 49 5.22 -9.57 -2.36
C LYS A 49 4.99 -10.12 -3.77
N ALA A 50 5.64 -11.24 -4.09
CA ALA A 50 5.32 -12.00 -5.28
C ALA A 50 4.01 -12.79 -5.09
N ILE A 51 3.19 -12.87 -6.14
CA ILE A 51 2.00 -13.71 -6.17
C ILE A 51 2.42 -15.12 -6.62
N PRO A 52 2.24 -16.16 -5.79
CA PRO A 52 2.75 -17.50 -6.07
C PRO A 52 1.89 -18.30 -7.07
N GLU A 53 0.66 -17.87 -7.37
CA GLU A 53 -0.38 -18.68 -8.01
C GLU A 53 -0.69 -18.34 -9.48
N GLU A 54 0.04 -17.43 -10.11
CA GLU A 54 -0.23 -17.10 -11.51
C GLU A 54 0.62 -17.93 -12.48
N SER A 55 -0.07 -18.87 -13.14
CA SER A 55 0.33 -19.56 -14.37
C SER A 55 1.53 -20.52 -14.28
N LEU A 56 1.25 -21.81 -14.48
CA LEU A 56 2.28 -22.86 -14.66
C LEU A 56 3.17 -22.62 -15.89
N THR A 57 2.86 -21.64 -16.73
CA THR A 57 3.53 -21.36 -18.00
C THR A 57 4.49 -20.16 -17.92
N ALA A 58 4.34 -19.25 -16.96
CA ALA A 58 5.23 -18.09 -16.83
C ALA A 58 6.40 -18.38 -15.88
N GLN A 59 7.63 -18.11 -16.33
CA GLN A 59 8.81 -18.20 -15.47
C GLN A 59 8.84 -17.05 -14.45
N HIS A 60 8.38 -15.86 -14.85
CA HIS A 60 8.28 -14.70 -13.97
C HIS A 60 6.92 -14.66 -13.27
N ARG A 61 6.94 -14.28 -11.99
CA ARG A 61 5.76 -14.11 -11.15
C ARG A 61 5.50 -12.62 -10.96
N LEU A 62 4.22 -12.26 -10.90
CA LEU A 62 3.84 -10.89 -10.61
C LEU A 62 4.32 -10.45 -9.22
N LEU A 63 5.04 -9.33 -9.19
CA LEU A 63 5.48 -8.66 -7.98
C LEU A 63 4.57 -7.47 -7.70
N VAL A 64 3.93 -7.47 -6.54
CA VAL A 64 2.94 -6.45 -6.17
C VAL A 64 3.45 -5.63 -4.99
N LEU A 65 3.40 -4.30 -5.15
CA LEU A 65 3.61 -3.34 -4.07
C LEU A 65 2.30 -2.65 -3.71
N VAL A 66 1.99 -2.65 -2.42
CA VAL A 66 0.83 -1.95 -1.87
C VAL A 66 1.33 -0.68 -1.20
N SER A 67 0.78 0.47 -1.60
CA SER A 67 1.11 1.79 -1.05
C SER A 67 -0.15 2.54 -0.67
N ARG A 68 -0.13 3.17 0.51
CA ARG A 68 -1.15 4.11 0.97
C ARG A 68 -0.98 5.43 0.24
N ASN A 69 -1.71 5.58 -0.85
CA ASN A 69 -1.84 6.86 -1.50
C ASN A 69 -2.94 7.65 -0.80
N SER A 70 -2.55 8.65 -0.02
CA SER A 70 -3.47 9.72 0.36
C SER A 70 -3.79 10.47 -0.93
N LEU A 71 -4.89 10.09 -1.60
CA LEU A 71 -5.51 10.92 -2.62
C LEU A 71 -5.67 12.28 -1.96
N ARG A 72 -4.87 13.27 -2.40
CA ARG A 72 -5.06 14.64 -1.95
C ARG A 72 -6.47 14.98 -2.40
N ARG A 73 -7.42 15.04 -1.47
CA ARG A 73 -8.74 15.62 -1.74
C ARG A 73 -8.48 16.93 -2.46
N SER A 74 -8.96 17.03 -3.70
CA SER A 74 -8.84 18.26 -4.47
C SER A 74 -9.36 19.41 -3.59
N ARG A 75 -8.83 20.63 -3.77
CA ARG A 75 -9.35 21.80 -3.05
C ARG A 75 -10.88 21.88 -3.16
N ILE A 76 -11.43 21.43 -4.29
CA ILE A 76 -12.85 21.29 -4.59
C ILE A 76 -13.56 20.37 -3.58
N SER A 77 -13.03 19.17 -3.29
CA SER A 77 -13.63 18.24 -2.31
C SER A 77 -13.66 18.81 -0.88
N ARG A 78 -12.66 19.61 -0.49
CA ARG A 78 -12.66 20.31 0.80
C ARG A 78 -13.71 21.43 0.86
N SER A 79 -13.82 22.24 -0.21
CA SER A 79 -14.86 23.27 -0.32
C SER A 79 -16.27 22.68 -0.26
N ILE A 80 -16.54 21.61 -1.01
CA ILE A 80 -17.83 20.92 -0.99
C ILE A 80 -18.14 20.37 0.40
N HIS A 81 -17.19 19.66 1.03
CA HIS A 81 -17.38 19.15 2.39
C HIS A 81 -17.61 20.27 3.41
N SER A 82 -16.90 21.40 3.30
CA SER A 82 -17.11 22.55 4.18
C SER A 82 -18.47 23.22 3.97
N ALA A 83 -18.93 23.33 2.72
CA ALA A 83 -20.24 23.90 2.39
C ALA A 83 -21.38 23.02 2.90
N ILE A 84 -21.29 21.71 2.69
CA ILE A 84 -22.26 20.72 3.19
C ILE A 84 -22.28 20.71 4.73
N THR A 85 -21.11 20.72 5.37
CA THR A 85 -21.02 20.75 6.85
C THR A 85 -21.58 22.06 7.41
N ALA A 86 -21.30 23.20 6.78
CA ALA A 86 -21.80 24.51 7.22
C ALA A 86 -23.32 24.64 7.03
N ALA A 87 -23.87 24.07 5.94
CA ALA A 87 -25.30 24.00 5.70
C ALA A 87 -25.99 23.05 6.71
N GLY A 88 -25.43 21.85 6.90
CA GLY A 88 -25.92 20.89 7.88
C GLY A 88 -25.91 21.41 9.31
N LYS A 89 -24.87 22.15 9.73
CA LYS A 89 -24.82 22.78 11.06
C LYS A 89 -25.84 23.90 11.24
N ARG A 90 -26.19 24.62 10.17
CA ARG A 90 -27.24 25.65 10.21
C ARG A 90 -28.64 25.05 10.33
N VAL A 91 -28.88 23.91 9.69
CA VAL A 91 -30.20 23.25 9.70
C VAL A 91 -30.40 22.34 10.90
N LEU A 92 -29.36 21.62 11.36
CA LEU A 92 -29.50 20.51 12.31
C LEU A 92 -28.95 20.78 13.71
N GLY A 93 -28.50 22.02 14.00
CA GLY A 93 -27.99 22.47 15.31
C GLY A 93 -27.63 21.38 16.31
N SER A 94 -26.42 20.80 16.24
CA SER A 94 -26.04 19.80 17.24
C SER A 94 -24.55 19.57 17.50
N SER A 95 -24.36 19.16 18.76
CA SER A 95 -23.16 19.10 19.58
C SER A 95 -22.20 17.97 19.20
N ARG A 96 -20.93 18.12 19.62
CA ARG A 96 -19.81 17.24 19.32
C ARG A 96 -19.99 15.87 19.97
N GLY A 97 -20.17 14.83 19.15
CA GLY A 97 -20.10 13.43 19.60
C GLY A 97 -19.76 12.51 18.43
N GLY A 98 -18.48 12.22 18.22
CA GLY A 98 -18.01 11.36 17.12
C GLY A 98 -17.66 9.97 17.64
N ARG A 99 -18.35 8.93 17.13
CA ARG A 99 -17.95 7.52 17.27
C ARG A 99 -16.88 7.20 16.23
N THR A 100 -15.75 6.67 16.68
CA THR A 100 -14.70 6.08 15.84
C THR A 100 -15.13 4.69 15.39
N ILE A 101 -15.20 4.46 14.08
CA ILE A 101 -15.37 3.14 13.50
C ILE A 101 -13.97 2.58 13.29
N ASP A 102 -13.65 1.52 14.04
CA ASP A 102 -12.43 0.76 13.86
C ASP A 102 -12.50 0.02 12.52
N LYS A 103 -11.49 0.22 11.69
CA LYS A 103 -11.26 -0.50 10.46
C LYS A 103 -9.80 -0.93 10.50
N ASP A 104 -9.57 -2.23 10.65
CA ASP A 104 -8.94 -3.03 9.59
C ASP A 104 -8.48 -4.39 10.15
N GLY A 105 -9.13 -5.45 9.69
CA GLY A 105 -8.53 -6.79 9.63
C GLY A 105 -7.74 -6.92 8.33
N VAL A 106 -6.54 -6.33 8.29
CA VAL A 106 -5.57 -6.56 7.20
C VAL A 106 -4.40 -7.32 7.80
N GLN A 107 -4.23 -8.58 7.39
CA GLN A 107 -3.09 -9.37 7.84
C GLN A 107 -1.79 -8.75 7.31
N GLU A 108 -1.05 -8.16 8.24
CA GLU A 108 0.15 -7.36 8.00
C GLU A 108 1.34 -8.29 7.70
N CYS A 109 2.08 -8.01 6.62
CA CYS A 109 3.44 -8.52 6.50
C CYS A 109 4.32 -7.68 7.42
N ARG A 110 4.90 -8.29 8.46
CA ARG A 110 5.76 -7.61 9.43
C ARG A 110 7.00 -7.03 8.75
N LEU A 111 7.38 -5.79 9.06
CA LEU A 111 8.65 -5.22 8.61
C LEU A 111 9.84 -6.05 9.16
N ARG A 112 10.93 -6.12 8.40
CA ARG A 112 12.20 -6.72 8.85
C ARG A 112 12.93 -5.81 9.82
#